data_AF-A0A1H1JL39-F1
#
_entry.id   AF-A0A1H1JL39-F1
#
_cell.length_a   1.000
_cell.length_b   1.000
_cell.length_c   1.000
_cell.angle_alpha   90.00
_cell.angle_beta   90.00
_cell.angle_gamma   90.00
#
_symmetry.space_group_name_H-M   'P 1'
#
loop_
_entity.id
_entity.type
_entity.pdbx_description
1 polymer ?
#
loop_
_entity_poly.entity_id
_entity_poly.type
_entity_poly.pdbx_seq_one_letter_code
_entity_poly.pdbx_strand_id
1 'polypeptide(L)'
;MNATRETVELSRATQLLNHGPVTLITSAHDGRSNVMAASWAMPLDFNPPKVVVVVDSRTLTRRLIEASGVFGLQLPSRGFAAQTLAVGTHAGVELDNDDPDLRTCHYVAGGTFFATGDAFEVAPVAASAQ
;
A
#
# COMPACT_ATOMS: atom_id res chain seq x y z
N MET A 1 33.35 17.22 9.61
CA MET A 1 32.30 16.49 8.87
C MET A 1 30.98 16.86 9.49
N ASN A 2 30.12 17.61 8.79
CA ASN A 2 28.76 17.87 9.28
C ASN A 2 28.05 16.53 9.48
N ALA A 3 27.38 16.38 10.62
CA ALA A 3 26.67 15.15 10.95
C ALA A 3 25.55 14.93 9.92
N THR A 4 25.72 13.94 9.05
CA THR A 4 24.80 13.56 7.96
C THR A 4 23.62 12.70 8.43
N ARG A 5 23.36 12.63 9.73
CA ARG A 5 22.33 11.77 10.33
C ARG A 5 21.54 12.55 11.36
N GLU A 6 20.22 12.53 11.19
CA GLU A 6 19.27 13.12 12.13
C GLU A 6 18.47 12.00 12.82
N THR A 7 18.05 12.24 14.07
CA THR A 7 17.21 11.31 14.81
C THR A 7 15.80 11.27 14.22
N VAL A 8 15.20 10.08 14.16
CA VAL A 8 13.82 9.87 13.73
C VAL A 8 13.00 9.34 14.90
N GLU A 9 11.84 9.96 15.13
CA GLU A 9 10.86 9.46 16.11
C GLU A 9 10.48 8.01 15.81
N LEU A 10 10.50 7.13 16.81
CA LEU A 10 10.24 5.69 16.62
C LEU A 10 8.87 5.42 15.97
N SER A 11 7.86 6.23 16.29
CA SER A 11 6.53 6.15 15.69
C SER A 11 6.50 6.45 14.19
N ARG A 12 7.55 7.06 13.64
CA ARG A 12 7.73 7.41 12.23
C ARG A 12 8.79 6.56 11.54
N ALA A 13 9.49 5.68 12.26
CA ALA A 13 10.60 4.91 11.73
C ALA A 13 10.22 4.05 10.50
N THR A 14 8.97 3.59 10.42
CA THR A 14 8.47 2.81 9.26
C THR A 14 8.44 3.62 7.96
N GLN A 15 8.42 4.95 8.02
CA GLN A 15 8.51 5.83 6.83
C GLN A 15 9.87 5.74 6.14
N LEU A 16 10.92 5.33 6.86
CA LEU A 16 12.25 5.11 6.29
C LEU A 16 12.30 3.86 5.39
N LEU A 17 11.43 2.88 5.64
CA LEU A 17 11.43 1.60 4.95
C LEU A 17 10.35 1.54 3.86
N ASN A 18 9.17 2.13 4.12
CA ASN A 18 8.04 2.09 3.21
C ASN A 18 7.98 3.34 2.31
N HIS A 19 8.88 3.41 1.34
CA HIS A 19 9.00 4.51 0.38
C HIS A 19 8.24 4.25 -0.95
N GLY A 20 7.30 3.31 -0.95
CA GLY A 20 6.47 2.96 -2.10
C GLY A 20 5.16 3.75 -2.20
N PRO A 21 4.47 3.67 -3.35
CA PRO A 21 3.15 4.27 -3.49
C PRO A 21 2.14 3.62 -2.53
N VAL A 22 1.14 4.39 -2.12
CA VAL A 22 -0.06 3.83 -1.52
C VAL A 22 -0.85 3.17 -2.64
N THR A 23 -1.12 1.88 -2.51
CA THR A 23 -1.88 1.11 -3.50
C THR A 23 -3.33 0.92 -3.04
N LEU A 24 -4.22 0.63 -3.97
CA LEU A 24 -5.58 0.17 -3.66
C LEU A 24 -5.70 -1.32 -3.98
N ILE A 25 -6.26 -2.07 -3.04
CA ILE A 25 -6.54 -3.49 -3.14
C ILE A 25 -8.05 -3.67 -3.27
N THR A 26 -8.48 -4.31 -4.35
CA THR A 26 -9.87 -4.72 -4.56
C THR A 26 -10.02 -6.21 -4.42
N SER A 27 -11.17 -6.63 -3.90
CA SER A 27 -11.49 -8.04 -3.65
C SER A 27 -12.98 -8.26 -3.78
N ALA A 28 -13.40 -9.43 -4.24
CA ALA A 28 -14.81 -9.77 -4.38
C ALA A 28 -15.04 -11.28 -4.23
N HIS A 29 -16.12 -11.67 -3.56
CA HIS A 29 -16.57 -13.06 -3.41
C HIS A 29 -18.06 -13.09 -3.04
N ASP A 30 -18.82 -14.05 -3.57
CA ASP A 30 -20.26 -14.24 -3.30
C ASP A 30 -21.10 -12.95 -3.38
N GLY A 31 -20.91 -12.18 -4.46
CA GLY A 31 -21.65 -10.93 -4.68
C GLY A 31 -21.24 -9.76 -3.79
N ARG A 32 -20.28 -9.96 -2.88
CA ARG A 32 -19.70 -8.90 -2.05
C ARG A 32 -18.40 -8.39 -2.64
N SER A 33 -18.16 -7.09 -2.53
CA SER A 33 -16.95 -6.43 -3.01
C SER A 33 -16.40 -5.51 -1.92
N ASN A 34 -15.08 -5.29 -1.93
CA ASN A 34 -14.43 -4.36 -1.00
C ASN A 34 -13.21 -3.70 -1.66
N VAL A 35 -12.88 -2.50 -1.19
CA VAL A 35 -11.67 -1.76 -1.55
C VAL A 35 -10.92 -1.31 -0.30
N MET A 36 -9.59 -1.36 -0.33
CA MET A 36 -8.72 -1.03 0.80
C MET A 36 -7.44 -0.33 0.34
N ALA A 37 -7.00 0.70 1.05
CA ALA A 37 -5.66 1.25 0.83
C ALA A 37 -4.58 0.41 1.54
N ALA A 38 -3.51 0.09 0.82
CA ALA A 38 -2.36 -0.65 1.34
C ALA A 38 -1.04 0.00 0.87
N SER A 39 -0.20 0.42 1.81
CA SER A 39 1.15 0.95 1.50
C SER A 39 2.26 -0.08 1.61
N TRP A 40 1.96 -1.27 2.17
CA TRP A 40 2.92 -2.38 2.27
C TRP A 40 2.75 -3.29 1.07
N ALA A 41 3.13 -2.76 -0.09
CA ALA A 41 3.11 -3.45 -1.36
C ALA A 41 4.45 -3.26 -2.08
N MET A 42 4.97 -4.32 -2.68
CA MET A 42 6.22 -4.28 -3.45
C MET A 42 6.24 -5.30 -4.59
N PRO A 43 6.93 -5.01 -5.70
CA PRO A 43 7.37 -6.04 -6.63
C PRO A 43 8.27 -7.05 -5.90
N LEU A 44 8.11 -8.34 -6.21
CA LEU A 44 8.89 -9.43 -5.64
C LEU A 44 9.82 -10.09 -6.66
N ASP A 45 9.35 -10.23 -7.90
CA ASP A 45 10.06 -10.96 -8.95
C ASP A 45 9.75 -10.34 -10.32
N PHE A 46 10.66 -10.55 -11.27
CA PHE A 46 10.58 -10.01 -12.62
C PHE A 46 10.02 -11.04 -13.61
N ASN A 47 10.41 -12.32 -13.48
CA ASN A 47 10.03 -13.35 -14.43
C ASN A 47 9.79 -14.73 -13.77
N PRO A 48 8.52 -15.14 -13.55
CA PRO A 48 7.32 -14.39 -13.85
C PRO A 48 7.17 -13.18 -12.90
N PRO A 49 6.47 -12.11 -13.32
CA PRO A 49 6.27 -10.94 -12.48
C PRO A 49 5.46 -11.31 -11.24
N LYS A 50 5.96 -10.95 -10.06
CA LYS A 50 5.30 -11.19 -8.77
C LYS A 50 5.24 -9.91 -7.96
N VAL A 51 4.20 -9.80 -7.13
CA VAL A 51 4.04 -8.74 -6.14
C VAL A 51 3.73 -9.37 -4.78
N VAL A 52 4.11 -8.67 -3.72
CA VAL A 52 3.71 -8.99 -2.35
C VAL A 52 2.94 -7.81 -1.80
N VAL A 53 1.81 -8.09 -1.15
CA VAL A 53 1.02 -7.13 -0.40
C VAL A 53 0.76 -7.71 0.98
N VAL A 54 0.98 -6.92 2.03
CA VAL A 54 0.67 -7.33 3.40
C VAL A 54 -0.77 -6.96 3.74
N VAL A 55 -1.58 -7.96 4.12
CA VAL A 55 -3.00 -7.82 4.46
C VAL A 55 -3.26 -8.50 5.82
N ASP A 56 -3.72 -7.73 6.82
CA ASP A 56 -4.04 -8.18 8.19
C ASP A 56 -5.21 -9.16 8.13
N SER A 57 -5.07 -10.22 8.91
CA SER A 57 -6.01 -11.34 8.97
C SER A 57 -7.43 -10.95 9.42
N ARG A 58 -7.58 -9.78 10.07
CA ARG A 58 -8.86 -9.27 10.57
C ARG A 58 -9.58 -8.38 9.55
N THR A 59 -9.02 -8.17 8.37
CA THR A 59 -9.65 -7.31 7.35
C THR A 59 -10.69 -8.09 6.54
N LEU A 60 -11.78 -7.42 6.14
CA LEU A 60 -12.74 -7.98 5.17
C LEU A 60 -12.04 -8.34 3.85
N THR A 61 -11.12 -7.48 3.40
CA THR A 61 -10.26 -7.71 2.23
C THR A 61 -9.58 -9.08 2.30
N ARG A 62 -8.96 -9.44 3.43
CA ARG A 62 -8.31 -10.74 3.58
C ARG A 62 -9.28 -11.88 3.33
N ARG A 63 -10.46 -11.84 3.96
CA ARG A 63 -11.47 -12.89 3.82
C ARG A 63 -11.93 -13.06 2.38
N LEU A 64 -12.20 -11.96 1.67
CA LEU A 64 -12.61 -11.99 0.28
C LEU A 64 -11.50 -12.52 -0.64
N ILE A 65 -10.24 -12.15 -0.39
CA ILE A 65 -9.08 -12.65 -1.14
C ILE A 65 -8.89 -14.15 -0.92
N GLU A 66 -8.96 -14.63 0.33
CA GLU A 66 -8.80 -16.05 0.63
C GLU A 66 -9.94 -16.89 0.05
N ALA A 67 -11.17 -16.39 0.09
CA ALA A 67 -12.32 -17.09 -0.47
C ALA A 67 -12.30 -17.14 -2.01
N SER A 68 -11.91 -16.03 -2.67
CA SER A 68 -11.89 -15.95 -4.14
C SER A 68 -10.59 -16.45 -4.79
N GLY A 69 -9.48 -16.50 -4.03
CA GLY A 69 -8.14 -16.80 -4.53
C GLY A 69 -7.51 -15.67 -5.37
N VAL A 70 -8.16 -14.51 -5.50
CA VAL A 70 -7.71 -13.40 -6.36
C VAL A 70 -7.91 -12.03 -5.72
N PHE A 71 -7.17 -11.04 -6.21
CA PHE A 71 -7.33 -9.63 -5.84
C PHE A 71 -6.90 -8.72 -6.99
N GLY A 72 -7.36 -7.47 -6.97
CA GLY A 72 -6.87 -6.41 -7.84
C GLY A 72 -5.87 -5.51 -7.11
N LEU A 73 -4.81 -5.07 -7.80
CA LEU A 73 -3.83 -4.10 -7.32
C LEU A 73 -3.86 -2.87 -8.22
N GLN A 74 -4.10 -1.69 -7.65
CA GLN A 74 -4.20 -0.44 -8.41
C GLN A 74 -3.25 0.62 -7.85
N LEU A 75 -2.68 1.42 -8.75
CA LEU A 75 -1.88 2.60 -8.42
C LEU A 75 -2.78 3.85 -8.57
N PRO A 76 -3.25 4.47 -7.48
CA PRO A 76 -4.08 5.66 -7.56
C PRO A 76 -3.28 6.86 -8.07
N SER A 77 -3.91 7.67 -8.93
CA SER A 77 -3.36 8.97 -9.32
C SER A 77 -3.65 10.02 -8.24
N ARG A 78 -3.01 11.20 -8.36
CA ARG A 78 -3.27 12.35 -7.48
C ARG A 78 -4.76 12.73 -7.40
N GLY A 79 -5.54 12.50 -8.47
CA GLY A 79 -6.97 12.76 -8.50
C GLY A 79 -7.81 11.88 -7.56
N PHE A 80 -7.26 10.74 -7.12
CA PHE A 80 -7.90 9.81 -6.19
C PHE A 80 -7.39 9.93 -4.74
N ALA A 81 -6.63 10.98 -4.40
CA ALA A 81 -6.01 11.12 -3.08
C ALA A 81 -7.04 11.11 -1.94
N ALA A 82 -8.16 11.82 -2.12
CA ALA A 82 -9.23 11.88 -1.11
C ALA A 82 -9.90 10.51 -0.91
N GLN A 83 -10.19 9.79 -1.99
CA GLN A 83 -10.78 8.45 -1.95
C GLN A 83 -9.80 7.44 -1.33
N THR A 84 -8.51 7.53 -1.69
CA THR A 84 -7.44 6.70 -1.13
C THR A 84 -7.33 6.91 0.38
N LEU A 85 -7.42 8.16 0.86
CA LEU A 85 -7.47 8.46 2.28
C LEU A 85 -8.74 7.87 2.93
N ALA A 86 -9.90 8.01 2.29
CA ALA A 86 -11.17 7.55 2.82
C ALA A 86 -11.17 6.03 3.07
N VAL A 87 -10.81 5.23 2.06
CA VAL A 87 -10.77 3.76 2.14
C VAL A 87 -9.58 3.22 2.95
N GLY A 88 -8.60 4.08 3.24
CA GLY A 88 -7.50 3.77 4.14
C GLY A 88 -7.81 4.07 5.61
N THR A 89 -8.68 5.04 5.88
CA THR A 89 -8.97 5.54 7.25
C THR A 89 -10.17 4.85 7.88
N HIS A 90 -11.18 4.55 7.09
CA HIS A 90 -12.41 3.92 7.56
C HIS A 90 -12.29 2.41 7.42
N ALA A 91 -12.97 1.65 8.30
CA ALA A 91 -13.27 0.28 7.97
C ALA A 91 -14.05 0.26 6.63
N GLY A 92 -13.90 -0.80 5.88
CA GLY A 92 -14.69 -1.08 4.69
C GLY A 92 -16.09 -1.34 5.19
N VAL A 93 -16.88 -0.27 5.21
CA VAL A 93 -18.29 -0.32 5.53
C VAL A 93 -18.99 -0.11 4.20
N GLU A 94 -19.60 -1.16 3.65
CA GLU A 94 -20.69 -0.97 2.70
C GLU A 94 -21.93 -1.77 3.15
N LEU A 95 -22.93 -0.98 3.57
CA LEU A 95 -24.38 -1.15 3.57
C LEU A 95 -25.09 -2.29 4.32
N ASP A 96 -24.44 -3.41 4.67
CA ASP A 96 -25.14 -4.50 5.36
C ASP A 96 -24.38 -4.99 6.60
N ASN A 97 -24.73 -4.49 7.78
CA ASN A 97 -24.55 -5.08 9.13
C ASN A 97 -23.40 -6.10 9.34
N ASP A 98 -22.20 -5.82 8.82
CA ASP A 98 -21.05 -6.70 9.00
C ASP A 98 -20.51 -6.57 10.45
N ASP A 99 -19.77 -7.61 10.85
CA ASP A 99 -19.10 -7.71 12.14
C ASP A 99 -18.26 -6.44 12.44
N PRO A 100 -18.59 -5.69 13.51
CA PRO A 100 -17.93 -4.42 13.83
C PRO A 100 -16.43 -4.56 14.11
N ASP A 101 -15.94 -5.78 14.34
CA ASP A 101 -14.54 -6.06 14.60
C ASP A 101 -13.69 -6.17 13.32
N LEU A 102 -14.29 -6.13 12.13
CA LEU A 102 -13.57 -6.13 10.86
C LEU A 102 -13.04 -4.76 10.50
N ARG A 103 -11.76 -4.58 10.82
CA ARG A 103 -11.02 -3.39 10.47
C ARG A 103 -10.35 -3.58 9.12
N THR A 104 -10.58 -2.64 8.22
CA THR A 104 -9.97 -2.64 6.87
C THR A 104 -8.73 -1.74 6.82
N CYS A 105 -8.31 -1.16 7.94
CA CYS A 105 -7.31 -0.10 7.96
C CYS A 105 -5.87 -0.65 7.99
N HIS A 106 -5.16 -0.50 6.86
CA HIS A 106 -3.70 -0.65 6.73
C HIS A 106 -2.97 0.69 6.50
N TYR A 107 -3.70 1.81 6.53
CA TYR A 107 -3.16 3.10 6.12
C TYR A 107 -3.50 4.21 7.11
N VAL A 108 -2.49 4.72 7.80
CA VAL A 108 -2.57 5.92 8.65
C VAL A 108 -1.48 6.89 8.21
N ALA A 109 -1.68 7.62 7.12
CA ALA A 109 -0.77 8.71 6.70
C ALA A 109 -1.26 10.10 7.12
N GLY A 110 -2.38 10.19 7.85
CA GLY A 110 -2.92 11.48 8.29
C GLY A 110 -3.26 12.44 7.14
N GLY A 111 -3.56 11.92 5.95
CA GLY A 111 -3.93 12.71 4.77
C GLY A 111 -2.78 13.34 3.98
N THR A 112 -1.52 13.03 4.32
CA THR A 112 -0.36 13.54 3.57
C THR A 112 0.06 12.56 2.48
N PHE A 113 0.20 13.03 1.24
CA PHE A 113 0.62 12.22 0.09
C PHE A 113 1.79 12.89 -0.62
N PHE A 114 2.76 12.07 -1.06
CA PHE A 114 3.79 12.48 -2.00
C PHE A 114 3.42 11.96 -3.40
N ALA A 115 3.58 12.78 -4.42
CA ALA A 115 3.53 12.32 -5.80
C ALA A 115 4.95 11.99 -6.25
N THR A 116 5.10 10.89 -6.99
CA THR A 116 6.35 10.60 -7.70
C THR A 116 6.61 11.72 -8.71
N GLY A 117 7.80 12.30 -8.66
CA GLY A 117 8.25 13.33 -9.61
C GLY A 117 8.68 12.74 -10.95
N ASP A 118 9.26 13.58 -11.79
CA ASP A 118 9.80 13.16 -13.09
C ASP A 118 10.90 12.12 -12.91
N ALA A 119 10.88 11.09 -13.77
CA ALA A 119 11.97 10.13 -13.85
C ALA A 119 13.24 10.83 -14.37
N PHE A 120 14.39 10.42 -13.84
CA PHE A 120 15.69 10.83 -14.35
C PHE A 120 16.53 9.58 -14.65
N GLU A 121 17.35 9.67 -15.69
CA GLU A 121 18.24 8.57 -16.09
C GLU A 121 19.63 8.79 -15.54
N VAL A 122 20.26 7.70 -15.09
CA VAL A 122 21.66 7.68 -14.68
C VAL A 122 22.35 6.55 -15.42
N ALA A 123 23.46 6.84 -16.08
CA ALA A 123 24.28 5.83 -16.72
C ALA A 123 25.03 5.00 -15.66
N PRO A 124 25.21 3.67 -15.86
CA PRO A 124 26.03 2.86 -14.97
C PRO A 124 27.44 3.44 -14.87
N VAL A 125 27.98 3.54 -13.66
CA VAL A 125 29.42 3.79 -13.50
C VAL A 125 30.14 2.54 -13.97
N ALA A 126 31.04 2.69 -14.95
CA ALA A 126 31.84 1.58 -15.44
C ALA A 126 32.52 0.89 -14.26
N ALA A 127 32.40 -0.43 -14.16
CA ALA A 127 33.09 -1.19 -13.13
C ALA A 127 34.60 -0.93 -13.27
N SER A 128 35.19 -0.29 -12.26
CA SER A 128 36.64 -0.20 -12.16
C SER A 128 37.17 -1.62 -11.98
N ALA A 129 37.87 -2.13 -12.99
CA ALA A 129 38.63 -3.36 -12.88
C ALA A 129 39.63 -3.20 -11.73
N GLN A 130 39.51 -4.04 -10.71
CA GLN A 130 40.56 -4.26 -9.72
C GLN A 130 41.64 -5.16 -10.31
#